data_AF-A0A222P417-F1
#
_entry.id   AF-A0A222P417-F1
#
_cell.length_a   1.000
_cell.length_b   1.000
_cell.length_c   1.000
_cell.angle_alpha   90.00
_cell.angle_beta   90.00
_cell.angle_gamma   90.00
#
_symmetry.space_group_name_H-M   'P 1'
#
loop_
_entity.id
_entity.type
_entity.pdbx_description
1 polymer ?
#
loop_
_entity_poly.entity_id
_entity_poly.type
_entity_poly.pdbx_seq_one_letter_code
_entity_poly.pdbx_strand_id
1 'polypeptide(L)'
;MPREFQIDETSLCNFLAKKQLYYVFGGEKIKESIQKQGVDIVSLAGGFAQDVIPFLQQTLTQFAAGRGESKQKEYKRIIELLNNYRSLNDIIANIDDVTKDLLHGKPLLTHSGHSKHTVGVTIERQGSDMVLSIAERGAWAETIGDEGNIPIANLRFKADETQIKAVLSLLMKAQCAEAKEAKTIIFEELPKTTQSSFRKENNPEKLLVCKCFKAPICFYANIKTAVHDWFVRTMGLREGQREYKQYEIFSRQQAVEDYKQYVPKNEQDPELLEQCDTIIKKKEEKVKGS
;
A
#
# COMPACT_ATOMS: atom_id res chain seq x y z
N MET A 1 -17.14 -28.27 -29.11
CA MET A 1 -17.37 -28.10 -27.66
C MET A 1 -16.36 -27.06 -27.16
N PRO A 2 -16.80 -25.94 -26.55
CA PRO A 2 -15.87 -25.02 -25.91
C PRO A 2 -15.21 -25.77 -24.75
N ARG A 3 -13.88 -25.76 -24.67
CA ARG A 3 -13.19 -26.24 -23.47
C ARG A 3 -13.45 -25.22 -22.37
N GLU A 4 -14.25 -25.58 -21.38
CA GLU A 4 -14.29 -24.84 -20.12
C GLU A 4 -12.90 -24.95 -19.49
N PHE A 5 -12.21 -23.82 -19.39
CA PHE A 5 -10.99 -23.73 -18.59
C PHE A 5 -11.41 -23.85 -17.12
N GLN A 6 -11.29 -25.04 -16.55
CA GLN A 6 -11.34 -25.21 -15.10
C GLN A 6 -9.99 -24.78 -14.52
N ILE A 7 -10.00 -23.70 -13.76
CA ILE A 7 -8.83 -23.30 -12.96
C ILE A 7 -8.79 -24.23 -11.75
N ASP A 8 -7.75 -25.07 -11.66
CA ASP A 8 -7.48 -25.85 -10.47
C ASP A 8 -7.14 -24.92 -9.29
N GLU A 9 -7.89 -25.06 -8.20
CA GLU A 9 -7.75 -24.22 -7.00
C GLU A 9 -6.34 -24.34 -6.40
N THR A 10 -5.75 -25.54 -6.46
CA THR A 10 -4.39 -25.79 -5.95
C THR A 10 -3.35 -24.98 -6.75
N SER A 11 -3.45 -25.02 -8.08
CA SER A 11 -2.60 -24.26 -8.99
C SER A 11 -2.77 -22.75 -8.79
N LEU A 12 -3.99 -22.28 -8.53
CA LEU A 12 -4.25 -20.86 -8.24
C LEU A 12 -3.60 -20.45 -6.90
N CYS A 13 -3.78 -21.22 -5.84
CA CYS A 13 -3.17 -20.95 -4.53
C CYS A 13 -1.63 -20.94 -4.60
N ASN A 14 -1.03 -21.89 -5.33
CA ASN A 14 0.42 -21.94 -5.58
C ASN A 14 0.91 -20.65 -6.26
N PHE A 15 0.26 -20.23 -7.35
CA PHE A 15 0.60 -19.01 -8.07
C PHE A 15 0.46 -17.76 -7.17
N LEU A 16 -0.65 -17.64 -6.43
CA LEU A 16 -0.88 -16.51 -5.54
C LEU A 16 0.14 -16.44 -4.41
N ALA A 17 0.55 -17.57 -3.83
CA ALA A 17 1.58 -17.60 -2.79
C ALA A 17 2.96 -17.16 -3.33
N LYS A 18 3.36 -17.65 -4.51
CA LYS A 18 4.59 -17.19 -5.20
C LYS A 18 4.55 -15.70 -5.51
N LYS A 19 3.41 -15.19 -5.98
CA LYS A 19 3.17 -13.77 -6.28
C LYS A 19 3.23 -12.90 -5.03
N GLN A 20 2.62 -13.34 -3.94
CA GLN A 20 2.66 -12.63 -2.66
C GLN A 20 4.09 -12.55 -2.11
N LEU A 21 4.84 -13.66 -2.17
CA LEU A 21 6.25 -13.69 -1.77
C LEU A 21 7.08 -12.68 -2.57
N TYR A 22 6.90 -12.65 -3.90
CA TYR A 22 7.54 -11.67 -4.78
C TYR A 22 7.28 -10.22 -4.33
N TYR A 23 6.04 -9.89 -3.94
CA TYR A 23 5.67 -8.55 -3.49
C TYR A 23 6.31 -8.14 -2.17
N VAL A 24 6.19 -8.97 -1.14
CA VAL A 24 6.60 -8.61 0.22
C VAL A 24 8.13 -8.46 0.33
N PHE A 25 8.88 -9.24 -0.47
CA PHE A 25 10.34 -9.18 -0.53
C PHE A 25 10.88 -8.13 -1.51
N GLY A 26 10.01 -7.47 -2.26
CA GLY A 26 10.36 -6.29 -3.05
C GLY A 26 10.86 -6.62 -4.46
N GLY A 27 10.39 -7.72 -5.05
CA GLY A 27 10.58 -8.12 -6.44
C GLY A 27 12.02 -8.38 -6.86
N GLU A 28 12.85 -7.33 -6.90
CA GLU A 28 14.25 -7.35 -7.34
C GLU A 28 15.15 -8.25 -6.48
N LYS A 29 14.88 -8.36 -5.18
CA LYS A 29 15.76 -9.07 -4.24
C LYS A 29 15.73 -10.59 -4.35
N ILE A 30 14.64 -11.12 -4.88
CA ILE A 30 14.43 -12.57 -5.04
C ILE A 30 14.06 -12.92 -6.49
N LYS A 31 14.28 -11.96 -7.39
CA LYS A 31 13.90 -12.00 -8.80
C LYS A 31 14.45 -13.23 -9.51
N GLU A 32 15.75 -13.44 -9.35
CA GLU A 32 16.50 -14.50 -10.03
C GLU A 32 16.08 -15.89 -9.53
N SER A 33 15.94 -16.04 -8.21
CA SER A 33 15.51 -17.31 -7.59
C SER A 33 14.08 -17.70 -7.98
N ILE A 34 13.18 -16.71 -8.10
CA ILE A 34 11.82 -16.96 -8.61
C ILE A 34 11.81 -17.32 -10.10
N GLN A 35 12.67 -16.71 -10.92
CA GLN A 35 12.81 -17.10 -12.34
C GLN A 35 13.28 -18.53 -12.52
N LYS A 36 14.19 -19.01 -11.66
CA LYS A 36 14.68 -20.39 -11.69
C LYS A 36 13.54 -21.42 -11.49
N GLN A 37 12.44 -21.04 -10.85
CA GLN A 37 11.25 -21.87 -10.67
C GLN A 37 10.30 -21.86 -11.88
N GLY A 38 10.74 -21.32 -13.03
CA GLY A 38 9.95 -21.30 -14.26
C GLY A 38 8.79 -20.31 -14.26
N VAL A 39 8.76 -19.39 -13.29
CA VAL A 39 7.69 -18.37 -13.19
C VAL A 39 8.09 -17.14 -13.99
N ASP A 40 7.22 -16.75 -14.93
CA ASP A 40 7.40 -15.51 -15.69
C ASP A 40 7.24 -14.30 -14.75
N ILE A 41 8.32 -13.52 -14.58
CA ILE A 41 8.28 -12.30 -13.76
C ILE A 41 7.24 -11.33 -14.27
N VAL A 42 6.99 -11.25 -15.59
CA VAL A 42 5.98 -10.33 -16.12
C VAL A 42 4.61 -10.69 -15.54
N SER A 43 4.33 -11.98 -15.39
CA SER A 43 3.10 -12.48 -14.76
C SER A 43 3.00 -12.17 -13.26
N LEU A 44 4.13 -12.07 -12.55
CA LEU A 44 4.16 -11.74 -11.13
C LEU A 44 4.21 -10.23 -10.87
N ALA A 45 4.88 -9.47 -11.72
CA ALA A 45 5.10 -8.04 -11.58
C ALA A 45 3.81 -7.22 -11.73
N GLY A 46 2.83 -7.72 -12.50
CA GLY A 46 1.52 -7.11 -12.66
C GLY A 46 0.57 -7.43 -11.50
N GLY A 47 -0.12 -6.42 -10.99
CA GLY A 47 -1.12 -6.57 -9.95
C GLY A 47 -1.94 -5.30 -9.74
N PHE A 48 -3.06 -5.45 -9.05
CA PHE A 48 -3.93 -4.35 -8.65
C PHE A 48 -3.84 -4.12 -7.14
N ALA A 49 -4.18 -2.92 -6.69
CA ALA A 49 -4.22 -2.61 -5.27
C ALA A 49 -5.14 -3.59 -4.51
N GLN A 50 -6.30 -3.94 -5.08
CA GLN A 50 -7.25 -4.89 -4.47
C GLN A 50 -6.67 -6.28 -4.23
N ASP A 51 -5.66 -6.71 -4.99
CA ASP A 51 -5.06 -8.04 -4.86
C ASP A 51 -4.23 -8.18 -3.57
N VAL A 52 -3.73 -7.07 -3.03
CA VAL A 52 -2.83 -7.07 -1.86
C VAL A 52 -3.55 -6.72 -0.56
N ILE A 53 -4.73 -6.13 -0.63
CA ILE A 53 -5.50 -5.68 0.54
C ILE A 53 -5.87 -6.85 1.48
N PRO A 54 -6.39 -8.00 1.00
CA PRO A 54 -6.73 -9.12 1.88
C PRO A 54 -5.53 -9.62 2.69
N PHE A 55 -4.37 -9.74 2.05
CA PHE A 55 -3.14 -10.14 2.73
C PHE A 55 -2.72 -9.12 3.80
N LEU A 56 -2.79 -7.82 3.49
CA LEU A 56 -2.46 -6.76 4.44
C LEU A 56 -3.44 -6.76 5.63
N GLN A 57 -4.74 -6.93 5.37
CA GLN A 57 -5.78 -7.01 6.41
C GLN A 57 -5.55 -8.19 7.35
N GLN A 58 -5.36 -9.40 6.79
CA GLN A 58 -5.13 -10.62 7.56
C GLN A 58 -3.87 -10.50 8.40
N THR A 59 -2.74 -10.15 7.78
CA THR A 59 -1.45 -10.07 8.48
C THR A 59 -1.45 -8.97 9.54
N LEU A 60 -2.08 -7.82 9.29
CA LEU A 60 -2.14 -6.75 10.29
C LEU A 60 -3.02 -7.16 11.48
N THR A 61 -4.12 -7.86 11.22
CA THR A 61 -5.02 -8.37 12.27
C THR A 61 -4.30 -9.40 13.16
N GLN A 62 -3.62 -10.36 12.54
CA GLN A 62 -2.82 -11.35 13.27
C GLN A 62 -1.66 -10.70 14.04
N PHE A 63 -0.97 -9.76 13.41
CA PHE A 63 0.10 -9.00 14.05
C PHE A 63 -0.40 -8.25 15.27
N ALA A 64 -1.54 -7.55 15.16
CA ALA A 64 -2.16 -6.80 16.25
C ALA A 64 -2.60 -7.71 17.40
N ALA A 65 -3.14 -8.90 17.11
CA ALA A 65 -3.56 -9.86 18.14
C ALA A 65 -2.39 -10.31 19.05
N GLY A 66 -1.16 -10.34 18.52
CA GLY A 66 0.04 -10.65 19.30
C GLY A 66 0.61 -9.47 20.12
N ARG A 67 -0.08 -8.33 20.18
CA ARG A 67 0.41 -7.10 20.82
C ARG A 67 -0.32 -6.79 22.12
N GLY A 68 0.36 -6.11 23.03
CA GLY A 68 -0.22 -5.71 24.31
C GLY A 68 -1.46 -4.83 24.16
N GLU A 69 -2.36 -4.89 25.16
CA GLU A 69 -3.65 -4.18 25.16
C GLU A 69 -3.52 -2.67 24.96
N SER A 70 -2.41 -2.08 25.43
CA SER A 70 -2.16 -0.63 25.36
C SER A 70 -2.07 -0.07 23.93
N LYS A 71 -1.88 -0.91 22.92
CA LYS A 71 -1.76 -0.51 21.50
C LYS A 71 -2.97 -0.91 20.64
N GLN A 72 -3.95 -1.60 21.22
CA GLN A 72 -5.05 -2.19 20.46
C GLN A 72 -5.95 -1.13 19.83
N LYS A 73 -6.10 0.03 20.47
CA LYS A 73 -6.86 1.16 19.92
C LYS A 73 -6.22 1.69 18.64
N GLU A 74 -4.91 1.81 18.63
CA GLU A 74 -4.10 2.29 17.52
C GLU A 74 -4.15 1.29 16.37
N TYR A 75 -3.95 0.00 16.63
CA TYR A 75 -4.07 -1.03 15.58
C TYR A 75 -5.49 -1.10 15.01
N LYS A 76 -6.53 -1.01 15.84
CA LYS A 76 -7.92 -1.02 15.38
C LYS A 76 -8.18 0.07 14.34
N ARG A 77 -7.61 1.27 14.52
CA ARG A 77 -7.73 2.37 13.54
C ARG A 77 -7.05 2.05 12.21
N ILE A 78 -5.86 1.44 12.24
CA ILE A 78 -5.13 1.08 11.03
C ILE A 78 -5.81 -0.09 10.30
N ILE A 79 -6.36 -1.05 11.05
CA ILE A 79 -7.19 -2.14 10.50
C ILE A 79 -8.47 -1.58 9.88
N GLU A 80 -9.13 -0.63 10.53
CA GLU A 80 -10.31 0.05 9.99
C GLU A 80 -10.03 0.75 8.66
N LEU A 81 -8.87 1.40 8.50
CA LEU A 81 -8.44 1.94 7.21
C LEU A 81 -8.40 0.87 6.12
N LEU A 82 -7.78 -0.29 6.40
CA LEU A 82 -7.70 -1.37 5.43
C LEU A 82 -9.08 -1.97 5.13
N ASN A 83 -9.95 -2.10 6.14
CA ASN A 83 -11.33 -2.58 5.96
C ASN A 83 -12.18 -1.64 5.12
N ASN A 84 -11.87 -0.34 5.15
CA ASN A 84 -12.52 0.67 4.33
C ASN A 84 -11.83 0.87 2.98
N TYR A 85 -10.99 -0.07 2.53
CA TYR A 85 -10.49 -0.04 1.16
C TYR A 85 -11.63 -0.14 0.15
N ARG A 86 -11.62 0.74 -0.86
CA ARG A 86 -12.54 0.66 -2.01
C ARG A 86 -11.81 0.96 -3.31
N SER A 87 -12.13 0.23 -4.38
CA SER A 87 -11.66 0.56 -5.72
C SER A 87 -12.29 1.89 -6.18
N LEU A 88 -11.66 2.60 -7.13
CA LEU A 88 -12.23 3.84 -7.66
C LEU A 88 -13.58 3.61 -8.36
N ASN A 89 -13.76 2.47 -9.02
CA ASN A 89 -15.03 2.11 -9.62
C ASN A 89 -16.14 1.99 -8.57
N ASP A 90 -15.87 1.31 -7.45
CA ASP A 90 -16.83 1.18 -6.35
C ASP A 90 -17.12 2.52 -5.68
N ILE A 91 -16.11 3.37 -5.56
CA ILE A 91 -16.24 4.72 -5.00
C ILE A 91 -17.20 5.55 -5.85
N ILE A 92 -17.02 5.58 -7.18
CA ILE A 92 -17.87 6.38 -8.06
C ILE A 92 -19.29 5.81 -8.14
N ALA A 93 -19.44 4.49 -8.17
CA ALA A 93 -20.75 3.84 -8.14
C ALA A 93 -21.54 4.13 -6.85
N ASN A 94 -20.85 4.37 -5.73
CA ASN A 94 -21.45 4.59 -4.40
C ASN A 94 -21.00 5.93 -3.78
N ILE A 95 -20.86 6.97 -4.61
CA ILE A 95 -20.18 8.20 -4.21
C ILE A 95 -20.87 8.92 -3.04
N ASP A 96 -22.19 8.85 -2.96
CA ASP A 96 -22.97 9.46 -1.87
C ASP A 96 -22.71 8.77 -0.53
N ASP A 97 -22.71 7.44 -0.51
CA ASP A 97 -22.43 6.65 0.69
C ASP A 97 -20.98 6.81 1.16
N VAL A 98 -20.03 6.80 0.22
CA VAL A 98 -18.61 7.02 0.55
C VAL A 98 -18.40 8.44 1.10
N THR A 99 -19.05 9.44 0.52
CA THR A 99 -18.97 10.83 1.00
C THR A 99 -19.56 10.95 2.40
N LYS A 100 -20.72 10.32 2.64
CA LYS A 100 -21.35 10.26 3.96
C LYS A 100 -20.46 9.56 4.99
N ASP A 101 -19.84 8.45 4.64
CA ASP A 101 -18.91 7.72 5.51
C ASP A 101 -17.70 8.60 5.89
N LEU A 102 -17.09 9.28 4.92
CA LEU A 102 -15.99 10.23 5.15
C LEU A 102 -16.42 11.37 6.08
N LEU A 103 -17.59 11.96 5.85
CA LEU A 103 -18.15 13.00 6.71
C LEU A 103 -18.38 12.49 8.14
N HIS A 104 -18.75 11.24 8.34
CA HIS A 104 -18.86 10.63 9.67
C HIS A 104 -17.52 10.21 10.28
N GLY A 105 -16.40 10.46 9.60
CA GLY A 105 -15.05 10.21 10.10
C GLY A 105 -14.54 8.79 9.84
N LYS A 106 -15.22 7.98 9.01
CA LYS A 106 -14.66 6.71 8.54
C LYS A 106 -13.58 7.01 7.50
N PRO A 107 -12.33 6.56 7.70
CA PRO A 107 -11.27 6.81 6.72
C PRO A 107 -11.47 5.96 5.48
N LEU A 108 -10.97 6.42 4.35
CA LEU A 108 -10.95 5.71 3.08
C LEU A 108 -9.51 5.40 2.69
N LEU A 109 -9.23 4.14 2.32
CA LEU A 109 -8.05 3.77 1.56
C LEU A 109 -8.46 3.49 0.13
N THR A 110 -7.73 4.06 -0.82
CA THR A 110 -7.91 3.75 -2.24
C THR A 110 -6.59 3.96 -2.97
N HIS A 111 -6.69 4.04 -4.29
CA HIS A 111 -5.59 4.27 -5.20
C HIS A 111 -6.04 5.21 -6.31
N SER A 112 -5.09 5.75 -7.05
CA SER A 112 -5.29 6.46 -8.30
C SER A 112 -4.03 6.29 -9.15
N GLY A 113 -3.84 7.10 -10.20
CA GLY A 113 -2.69 7.04 -11.09
C GLY A 113 -3.13 6.87 -12.53
N HIS A 114 -2.52 5.95 -13.27
CA HIS A 114 -2.92 5.58 -14.62
C HIS A 114 -2.69 4.08 -14.86
N SER A 115 -2.97 3.58 -16.06
CA SER A 115 -2.92 2.15 -16.41
C SER A 115 -1.63 1.40 -16.06
N LYS A 116 -0.48 2.06 -15.92
CA LYS A 116 0.82 1.43 -15.61
C LYS A 116 1.48 1.93 -14.32
N HIS A 117 0.82 2.82 -13.58
CA HIS A 117 1.38 3.38 -12.36
C HIS A 117 0.28 3.69 -11.36
N THR A 118 0.49 3.29 -10.12
CA THR A 118 -0.50 3.42 -9.06
C THR A 118 0.06 4.28 -7.95
N VAL A 119 -0.68 5.30 -7.52
CA VAL A 119 -0.42 6.04 -6.27
C VAL A 119 -1.34 5.53 -5.17
N GLY A 120 -0.84 5.46 -3.93
CA GLY A 120 -1.66 5.14 -2.77
C GLY A 120 -2.38 6.39 -2.27
N VAL A 121 -3.67 6.29 -1.96
CA VAL A 121 -4.48 7.44 -1.51
C VAL A 121 -5.18 7.10 -0.21
N THR A 122 -5.08 7.97 0.78
CA THR A 122 -5.98 7.92 1.94
C THR A 122 -6.72 9.23 2.09
N ILE A 123 -7.96 9.16 2.57
CA ILE A 123 -8.78 10.34 2.89
C ILE A 123 -9.37 10.13 4.27
N GLU A 124 -9.24 11.11 5.15
CA GLU A 124 -9.88 11.08 6.47
C GLU A 124 -10.35 12.48 6.90
N ARG A 125 -11.29 12.50 7.83
CA ARG A 125 -11.74 13.71 8.49
C ARG A 125 -10.85 14.06 9.68
N GLN A 126 -10.35 15.29 9.73
CA GLN A 126 -9.64 15.87 10.87
C GLN A 126 -10.31 17.18 11.29
N GLY A 127 -11.21 17.11 12.27
CA GLY A 127 -11.96 18.28 12.74
C GLY A 127 -12.93 18.81 11.68
N SER A 128 -12.73 20.06 11.27
CA SER A 128 -13.49 20.73 10.19
C SER A 128 -13.02 20.37 8.78
N ASP A 129 -11.87 19.69 8.68
CA ASP A 129 -11.18 19.50 7.42
C ASP A 129 -11.16 18.03 7.01
N MET A 130 -11.03 17.78 5.72
CA MET A 130 -10.58 16.52 5.15
C MET A 130 -9.08 16.61 4.88
N VAL A 131 -8.39 15.49 5.08
CA VAL A 131 -6.99 15.33 4.72
C VAL A 131 -6.91 14.21 3.69
N LEU A 132 -6.45 14.55 2.48
CA LEU A 132 -6.07 13.60 1.45
C LEU A 132 -4.55 13.43 1.48
N SER A 133 -4.09 12.19 1.59
CA SER A 133 -2.66 11.84 1.60
C SER A 133 -2.33 10.99 0.39
N ILE A 134 -1.30 11.39 -0.36
CA ILE A 134 -0.77 10.67 -1.53
C ILE A 134 0.57 10.02 -1.16
N ALA A 135 0.60 8.69 -1.26
CA ALA A 135 1.81 7.88 -1.19
C ALA A 135 2.31 7.57 -2.61
N GLU A 136 3.39 8.24 -3.01
CA GLU A 136 3.99 8.08 -4.33
C GLU A 136 5.51 7.97 -4.21
N ARG A 137 6.06 6.78 -4.50
CA ARG A 137 7.49 6.45 -4.40
C ARG A 137 8.15 6.06 -5.72
N GLY A 138 7.43 6.18 -6.83
CA GLY A 138 7.86 5.76 -8.16
C GLY A 138 8.11 6.95 -9.08
N ALA A 139 7.55 6.89 -10.29
CA ALA A 139 7.88 7.79 -11.39
C ALA A 139 7.50 9.26 -11.16
N TRP A 140 6.60 9.54 -10.22
CA TRP A 140 6.15 10.90 -9.92
C TRP A 140 6.64 11.41 -8.58
N ALA A 141 7.43 10.62 -7.86
CA ALA A 141 7.92 11.00 -6.55
C ALA A 141 8.85 12.22 -6.63
N GLU A 142 8.55 13.22 -5.80
CA GLU A 142 9.45 14.35 -5.60
C GLU A 142 10.35 14.09 -4.39
N THR A 143 11.66 14.07 -4.61
CA THR A 143 12.63 13.93 -3.53
C THR A 143 12.82 15.25 -2.79
N ILE A 144 13.11 15.14 -1.49
CA ILE A 144 13.55 16.24 -0.63
C ILE A 144 14.97 15.94 -0.15
N GLY A 145 15.84 16.95 -0.22
CA GLY A 145 17.25 16.82 0.17
C GLY A 145 18.06 15.86 -0.70
N ASP A 146 19.34 15.70 -0.33
CA ASP A 146 20.33 14.99 -1.14
C ASP A 146 20.23 13.45 -1.02
N GLU A 147 19.53 12.95 0.00
CA GLU A 147 19.42 11.50 0.27
C GLU A 147 18.34 10.79 -0.56
N GLY A 148 17.65 11.49 -1.46
CA GLY A 148 16.58 10.90 -2.28
C GLY A 148 15.36 10.49 -1.45
N ASN A 149 15.10 11.26 -0.39
CA ASN A 149 14.03 11.06 0.58
C ASN A 149 12.69 11.49 -0.01
N ILE A 150 11.67 10.64 0.07
CA ILE A 150 10.35 10.88 -0.54
C ILE A 150 9.30 11.03 0.55
N PRO A 151 8.65 12.20 0.66
CA PRO A 151 7.61 12.45 1.64
C PRO A 151 6.23 12.03 1.14
N ILE A 152 5.33 11.72 2.07
CA ILE A 152 3.89 11.69 1.79
C ILE A 152 3.41 13.12 1.50
N ALA A 153 2.63 13.31 0.43
CA ALA A 153 2.06 14.59 0.09
C ALA A 153 0.65 14.72 0.66
N ASN A 154 0.40 15.72 1.49
CA ASN A 154 -0.89 15.93 2.16
C ASN A 154 -1.61 17.16 1.62
N LEU A 155 -2.88 17.04 1.30
CA LEU A 155 -3.77 18.12 0.88
C LEU A 155 -4.90 18.24 1.89
N ARG A 156 -5.06 19.44 2.48
CA ARG A 156 -6.14 19.72 3.44
C ARG A 156 -7.20 20.58 2.78
N PHE A 157 -8.45 20.18 2.91
CA PHE A 157 -9.59 20.89 2.32
C PHE A 157 -10.81 20.81 3.24
N LYS A 158 -11.82 21.64 2.98
CA LYS A 158 -13.00 21.69 3.84
C LYS A 158 -13.77 20.36 3.80
N ALA A 159 -14.23 19.90 4.96
CA ALA A 159 -15.11 18.73 5.06
C ALA A 159 -16.54 19.08 4.61
N ASP A 160 -16.72 19.24 3.30
CA ASP A 160 -18.01 19.44 2.67
C ASP A 160 -18.25 18.44 1.53
N GLU A 161 -19.53 18.09 1.35
CA GLU A 161 -19.96 17.05 0.43
C GLU A 161 -19.52 17.33 -1.02
N THR A 162 -19.66 18.58 -1.47
CA THR A 162 -19.32 18.99 -2.83
C THR A 162 -17.82 18.83 -3.10
N GLN A 163 -16.97 19.28 -2.17
CA GLN A 163 -15.52 19.17 -2.28
C GLN A 163 -15.06 17.70 -2.25
N ILE A 164 -15.63 16.89 -1.35
CA ILE A 164 -15.31 15.45 -1.28
C ILE A 164 -15.64 14.77 -2.61
N LYS A 165 -16.85 14.96 -3.13
CA LYS A 165 -17.27 14.38 -4.41
C LYS A 165 -16.40 14.84 -5.58
N ALA A 166 -16.03 16.12 -5.61
CA ALA A 166 -15.12 16.65 -6.62
C ALA A 166 -13.74 15.99 -6.56
N VAL A 167 -13.16 15.84 -5.37
CA VAL A 167 -11.89 15.14 -5.15
C VAL A 167 -11.96 13.68 -5.61
N LEU A 168 -12.99 12.93 -5.20
CA LEU A 168 -13.16 11.53 -5.60
C LEU A 168 -13.30 11.37 -7.13
N SER A 169 -14.02 12.31 -7.77
CA SER A 169 -14.20 12.32 -9.21
C SER A 169 -12.90 12.61 -9.97
N LEU A 170 -12.06 13.52 -9.46
CA LEU A 170 -10.74 13.79 -10.03
C LEU A 170 -9.79 12.60 -9.89
N LEU A 171 -9.83 11.87 -8.77
CA LEU A 171 -9.06 10.64 -8.60
C LEU A 171 -9.44 9.57 -9.62
N MET A 172 -10.74 9.44 -9.94
CA MET A 172 -11.20 8.56 -11.02
C MET A 172 -10.78 9.07 -12.40
N LYS A 173 -10.93 10.38 -12.67
CA LYS A 173 -10.50 10.99 -13.92
C LYS A 173 -9.03 10.71 -14.21
N ALA A 174 -8.17 10.84 -13.19
CA ALA A 174 -6.75 10.52 -13.32
C ALA A 174 -6.53 9.06 -13.72
N GLN A 175 -7.22 8.11 -13.08
CA GLN A 175 -7.10 6.67 -13.35
C GLN A 175 -7.40 6.30 -14.81
N CYS A 176 -8.29 7.05 -15.47
CA CYS A 176 -8.67 6.87 -16.87
C CYS A 176 -7.83 7.69 -17.85
N ALA A 177 -6.93 8.54 -17.36
CA ALA A 177 -6.12 9.44 -18.18
C ALA A 177 -4.75 8.84 -18.53
N GLU A 178 -4.10 9.43 -19.53
CA GLU A 178 -2.71 9.12 -19.87
C GLU A 178 -1.74 9.68 -18.83
N ALA A 179 -0.52 9.14 -18.77
CA ALA A 179 0.43 9.40 -17.68
C ALA A 179 0.67 10.89 -17.37
N LYS A 180 0.81 11.74 -18.40
CA LYS A 180 1.04 13.19 -18.22
C LYS A 180 -0.20 13.88 -17.63
N GLU A 181 -1.37 13.56 -18.16
CA GLU A 181 -2.64 14.15 -17.71
C GLU A 181 -3.00 13.67 -16.31
N ALA A 182 -2.85 12.37 -16.02
CA ALA A 182 -3.05 11.81 -14.67
C ALA A 182 -2.18 12.51 -13.62
N LYS A 183 -0.89 12.75 -13.94
CA LYS A 183 0.01 13.52 -13.09
C LYS A 183 -0.49 14.95 -12.86
N THR A 184 -0.90 15.65 -13.92
CA THR A 184 -1.46 17.01 -13.82
C THR A 184 -2.75 17.04 -12.98
N ILE A 185 -3.65 16.07 -13.16
CA ILE A 185 -4.87 15.99 -12.37
C ILE A 185 -4.53 15.85 -10.87
N ILE A 186 -3.65 14.89 -10.53
CA ILE A 186 -3.31 14.59 -9.14
C ILE A 186 -2.54 15.73 -8.48
N PHE A 187 -1.52 16.28 -9.14
CA PHE A 187 -0.60 17.22 -8.51
C PHE A 187 -0.90 18.69 -8.77
N GLU A 188 -1.79 19.03 -9.71
CA GLU A 188 -2.16 20.41 -10.04
C GLU A 188 -3.67 20.68 -9.95
N GLU A 189 -4.53 19.83 -10.53
CA GLU A 189 -5.99 20.07 -10.52
C GLU A 189 -6.62 19.84 -9.14
N LEU A 190 -6.20 18.81 -8.39
CA LEU A 190 -6.66 18.56 -7.02
C LEU A 190 -6.41 19.78 -6.09
N PRO A 191 -5.19 20.35 -6.01
CA PRO A 191 -4.94 21.59 -5.28
C PRO A 191 -5.83 22.76 -5.69
N LYS A 192 -5.99 22.99 -7.01
CA LYS A 192 -6.83 24.08 -7.53
C LYS A 192 -8.29 23.90 -7.12
N THR A 193 -8.83 22.70 -7.25
CA THR A 193 -10.22 22.36 -6.94
C THR A 193 -10.54 22.56 -5.46
N THR A 194 -9.60 22.17 -4.61
CA THR A 194 -9.69 22.29 -3.14
C THR A 194 -9.27 23.65 -2.59
N GLN A 195 -8.86 24.58 -3.46
CA GLN A 195 -8.29 25.88 -3.08
C GLN A 195 -7.20 25.75 -2.01
N SER A 196 -6.36 24.72 -2.16
CA SER A 196 -5.33 24.34 -1.20
C SER A 196 -4.03 24.00 -1.93
N SER A 197 -3.01 23.60 -1.18
CA SER A 197 -1.71 23.23 -1.71
C SER A 197 -1.23 21.97 -1.02
N PHE A 198 -0.56 21.07 -1.76
CA PHE A 198 0.13 19.96 -1.13
C PHE A 198 1.16 20.49 -0.14
N ARG A 199 0.98 20.11 1.11
CA ARG A 199 1.98 20.28 2.16
C ARG A 199 2.72 18.96 2.28
N LYS A 200 4.01 19.00 1.99
CA LYS A 200 4.98 18.09 2.60
C LYS A 200 5.08 18.62 4.02
N GLU A 201 4.51 17.97 5.05
CA GLU A 201 4.50 18.58 6.38
C GLU A 201 5.92 19.02 6.79
N ASN A 202 6.10 20.31 7.09
CA ASN A 202 7.41 20.99 7.12
C ASN A 202 8.35 20.56 8.28
N ASN A 203 8.09 19.44 8.97
CA ASN A 203 9.00 18.92 9.97
C ASN A 203 9.44 17.48 9.62
N PRO A 204 10.69 17.28 9.15
CA PRO A 204 11.29 15.97 8.94
C PRO A 204 11.26 15.05 10.17
N GLU A 205 11.18 15.60 11.39
CA GLU A 205 11.03 14.85 12.65
C GLU A 205 9.60 14.35 12.91
N LYS A 206 8.63 14.72 12.08
CA LYS A 206 7.23 14.28 12.16
C LYS A 206 6.76 13.54 10.92
N LEU A 207 7.52 13.62 9.83
CA LEU A 207 7.09 13.15 8.52
C LEU A 207 7.65 11.76 8.20
N LEU A 208 6.80 10.88 7.69
CA LEU A 208 7.25 9.63 7.11
C LEU A 208 8.03 9.90 5.82
N VAL A 209 9.33 9.63 5.87
CA VAL A 209 10.21 9.70 4.71
C VAL A 209 10.56 8.30 4.23
N CYS A 210 10.39 8.07 2.92
CA CYS A 210 10.63 6.78 2.29
C CYS A 210 11.74 6.88 1.24
N LYS A 211 12.38 5.74 0.94
CA LYS A 211 13.30 5.64 -0.20
C LYS A 211 12.53 5.46 -1.51
N CYS A 212 13.10 5.95 -2.61
CA CYS A 212 12.60 5.66 -3.96
C CYS A 212 12.46 4.15 -4.16
N PHE A 213 11.33 3.75 -4.74
CA PHE A 213 11.06 2.38 -5.13
C PHE A 213 11.23 2.27 -6.64
N LYS A 214 12.07 1.33 -7.07
CA LYS A 214 12.22 1.00 -8.48
C LYS A 214 11.22 -0.09 -8.86
N ALA A 215 10.53 0.12 -9.99
CA ALA A 215 9.57 -0.79 -10.62
C ALA A 215 9.96 -2.30 -10.50
N PRO A 216 9.00 -3.24 -10.44
CA PRO A 216 7.69 -3.14 -11.12
C PRO A 216 6.43 -3.18 -10.23
N ILE A 217 6.56 -3.23 -8.90
CA ILE A 217 5.40 -3.44 -7.99
C ILE A 217 4.92 -2.15 -7.33
N CYS A 218 4.79 -1.06 -8.10
CA CYS A 218 4.46 0.27 -7.57
C CYS A 218 3.14 0.29 -6.79
N PHE A 219 2.10 -0.45 -7.24
CA PHE A 219 0.83 -0.59 -6.54
C PHE A 219 1.01 -1.11 -5.10
N TYR A 220 1.81 -2.17 -4.91
CA TYR A 220 2.10 -2.70 -3.59
C TYR A 220 2.95 -1.73 -2.78
N ALA A 221 4.02 -1.20 -3.37
CA ALA A 221 4.94 -0.29 -2.68
C ALA A 221 4.23 0.97 -2.17
N ASN A 222 3.34 1.56 -2.97
CA ASN A 222 2.62 2.79 -2.64
C ASN A 222 1.46 2.53 -1.66
N ILE A 223 0.67 1.46 -1.82
CA ILE A 223 -0.37 1.08 -0.83
C ILE A 223 0.24 0.78 0.53
N LYS A 224 1.30 -0.02 0.56
CA LYS A 224 2.04 -0.33 1.79
C LYS A 224 2.61 0.93 2.46
N THR A 225 3.01 1.93 1.67
CA THR A 225 3.50 3.21 2.19
C THR A 225 2.36 4.05 2.78
N ALA A 226 1.17 4.03 2.18
CA ALA A 226 -0.02 4.64 2.78
C ALA A 226 -0.39 4.01 4.13
N VAL A 227 -0.25 2.69 4.27
CA VAL A 227 -0.44 1.99 5.56
C VAL A 227 0.65 2.40 6.56
N HIS A 228 1.92 2.49 6.15
CA HIS A 228 3.00 2.95 7.03
C HIS A 228 2.77 4.36 7.58
N ASP A 229 2.27 5.27 6.74
CA ASP A 229 1.93 6.63 7.16
C ASP A 229 0.92 6.61 8.31
N TRP A 230 -0.06 5.70 8.26
CA TRP A 230 -1.03 5.52 9.33
C TRP A 230 -0.46 4.98 10.64
N PHE A 231 0.56 4.12 10.60
CA PHE A 231 1.31 3.75 11.81
C PHE A 231 1.95 4.99 12.44
N VAL A 232 2.62 5.82 11.64
CA VAL A 232 3.29 7.05 12.09
C VAL A 232 2.29 8.06 12.64
N ARG A 233 1.16 8.27 11.97
CA ARG A 233 0.15 9.26 12.39
C ARG A 233 -0.62 8.82 13.63
N THR A 234 -0.81 7.52 13.81
CA THR A 234 -1.55 6.98 14.95
C THR A 234 -0.68 6.81 16.20
N MET A 235 0.60 6.46 16.04
CA MET A 235 1.50 6.12 17.16
C MET A 235 2.66 7.12 17.33
N GLY A 236 2.76 8.14 16.48
CA GLY A 236 3.90 9.06 16.42
C GLY A 236 5.07 8.51 15.60
N LEU A 237 5.99 9.39 15.16
CA LEU A 237 7.03 9.02 14.20
C LEU A 237 7.91 7.86 14.66
N ARG A 238 8.54 7.97 15.83
CA ARG A 238 9.50 6.97 16.32
C ARG A 238 8.84 5.62 16.56
N GLU A 239 7.72 5.61 17.29
CA GLU A 239 7.03 4.37 17.62
C GLU A 239 6.33 3.77 16.40
N GLY A 240 5.62 4.58 15.60
CA GLY A 240 4.98 4.12 14.37
C GLY A 240 5.96 3.51 13.37
N GLN A 241 7.14 4.10 13.19
CA GLN A 241 8.20 3.50 12.35
C GLN A 241 8.69 2.17 12.92
N ARG A 242 8.89 2.08 14.24
CA ARG A 242 9.33 0.84 14.89
C ARG A 242 8.29 -0.26 14.74
N GLU A 243 7.02 0.04 15.04
CA GLU A 243 5.91 -0.90 14.94
C GLU A 243 5.69 -1.35 13.50
N TYR A 244 5.73 -0.43 12.55
CA TYR A 244 5.62 -0.78 11.15
C TYR A 244 6.78 -1.65 10.66
N LYS A 245 8.04 -1.39 11.08
CA LYS A 245 9.17 -2.25 10.74
C LYS A 245 8.98 -3.67 11.30
N GLN A 246 8.44 -3.80 12.51
CA GLN A 246 8.10 -5.11 13.09
C GLN A 246 6.98 -5.80 12.32
N TYR A 247 5.93 -5.06 11.95
CA TYR A 247 4.85 -5.57 11.09
C TYR A 247 5.41 -6.03 9.73
N GLU A 248 6.35 -5.30 9.15
CA GLU A 248 6.97 -5.63 7.87
C GLU A 248 7.80 -6.93 7.93
N ILE A 249 8.36 -7.25 9.09
CA ILE A 249 9.06 -8.52 9.35
C ILE A 249 8.03 -9.63 9.49
N PHE A 250 6.99 -9.42 10.32
CA PHE A 250 5.91 -10.37 10.50
C PHE A 250 5.22 -10.73 9.18
N SER A 251 4.91 -9.74 8.34
CA SER A 251 4.30 -9.99 7.03
C SER A 251 5.19 -10.82 6.11
N ARG A 252 6.52 -10.72 6.24
CA ARG A 252 7.46 -11.56 5.47
C ARG A 252 7.45 -13.00 5.95
N GLN A 253 7.46 -13.19 7.26
CA GLN A 253 7.35 -14.51 7.87
C GLN A 253 6.04 -15.17 7.42
N GLN A 254 4.91 -14.46 7.48
CA GLN A 254 3.63 -15.00 7.02
C GLN A 254 3.65 -15.36 5.52
N ALA A 255 4.22 -14.51 4.66
CA ALA A 255 4.33 -14.82 3.23
C ALA A 255 5.18 -16.08 2.94
N VAL A 256 6.22 -16.33 3.76
CA VAL A 256 7.02 -17.56 3.69
C VAL A 256 6.22 -18.77 4.14
N GLU A 257 5.44 -18.65 5.21
CA GLU A 257 4.57 -19.74 5.67
C GLU A 257 3.46 -20.06 4.66
N ASP A 258 2.83 -19.05 4.07
CA ASP A 258 1.86 -19.23 2.98
C ASP A 258 2.52 -19.94 1.78
N TYR A 259 3.75 -19.56 1.39
CA TYR A 259 4.51 -20.27 0.35
C TYR A 259 4.72 -21.74 0.70
N LYS A 260 5.19 -22.05 1.91
CA LYS A 260 5.41 -23.44 2.36
C LYS A 260 4.12 -24.26 2.43
N GLN A 261 2.99 -23.61 2.73
CA GLN A 261 1.69 -24.24 2.83
C GLN A 261 1.10 -24.55 1.45
N TYR A 262 1.15 -23.60 0.52
CA TYR A 262 0.43 -23.68 -0.76
C TYR A 262 1.29 -24.15 -1.94
N VAL A 263 2.62 -24.07 -1.85
CA VAL A 263 3.52 -24.57 -2.90
C VAL A 263 3.88 -26.03 -2.60
N PRO A 264 3.70 -26.97 -3.55
CA PRO A 264 4.06 -28.37 -3.35
C PRO A 264 5.52 -28.55 -2.91
N LYS A 265 5.78 -29.46 -1.95
CA LYS A 265 7.13 -29.64 -1.37
C LYS A 265 8.24 -29.90 -2.38
N ASN A 266 7.92 -30.56 -3.50
CA ASN A 266 8.85 -30.83 -4.58
C ASN A 266 9.12 -29.62 -5.50
N GLU A 267 8.29 -28.57 -5.41
CA GLU A 267 8.48 -27.28 -6.10
C GLU A 267 9.06 -26.20 -5.18
N GLN A 268 9.13 -26.46 -3.86
CA GLN A 268 9.73 -25.52 -2.92
C GLN A 268 11.23 -25.44 -3.14
N ASP A 269 11.72 -24.24 -3.43
CA ASP A 269 13.14 -23.97 -3.67
C ASP A 269 13.87 -23.63 -2.35
N PRO A 270 14.80 -24.49 -1.88
CA PRO A 270 15.54 -24.24 -0.66
C PRO A 270 16.41 -22.98 -0.74
N GLU A 271 16.94 -22.64 -1.91
CA GLU A 271 17.78 -21.43 -2.11
C GLU A 271 16.93 -20.17 -1.92
N LEU A 272 15.72 -20.14 -2.49
CA LEU A 272 14.77 -19.05 -2.28
C LEU A 272 14.39 -18.89 -0.81
N LEU A 273 14.09 -19.98 -0.11
CA LEU A 273 13.73 -19.96 1.30
C LEU A 273 14.88 -19.45 2.17
N GLU A 274 16.11 -19.91 1.93
CA GLU A 274 17.31 -19.43 2.62
C GLU A 274 17.56 -17.93 2.39
N GLN A 275 17.37 -17.46 1.16
CA GLN A 275 17.44 -16.02 0.84
C GLN A 275 16.37 -15.22 1.58
N CYS A 276 15.13 -15.72 1.65
CA CYS A 276 14.05 -15.08 2.40
C CYS A 276 14.39 -14.97 3.89
N ASP A 277 14.86 -16.07 4.50
CA ASP A 277 15.28 -16.10 5.90
C ASP A 277 16.44 -15.14 6.18
N THR A 278 17.41 -15.06 5.26
CA THR A 278 18.53 -14.12 5.36
C THR A 278 18.06 -12.67 5.34
N ILE A 279 17.09 -12.34 4.47
CA ILE A 279 16.52 -10.98 4.39
C ILE A 279 15.75 -10.65 5.68
N ILE A 280 15.00 -11.61 6.22
CA ILE A 280 14.25 -11.46 7.49
C ILE A 280 15.23 -11.20 8.64
N LYS A 281 16.25 -12.04 8.83
CA LYS A 281 17.26 -11.89 9.89
C LYS A 281 17.97 -10.54 9.84
N LYS A 282 18.41 -10.11 8.65
CA LYS A 282 19.03 -8.78 8.45
C LYS A 282 18.10 -7.63 8.82
N LYS A 283 16.78 -7.79 8.68
CA LYS A 283 15.80 -6.78 9.09
C LYS A 283 15.55 -6.81 10.59
N GLU A 284 15.46 -7.98 11.20
CA GLU A 284 15.33 -8.14 12.65
C GLU A 284 16.51 -7.51 13.41
N GLU A 285 17.74 -7.74 12.94
CA GLU A 285 18.95 -7.13 13.51
C GLU A 285 18.90 -5.60 13.45
N LYS A 286 18.47 -5.03 12.32
CA LYS A 286 18.30 -3.58 12.17
C LYS A 286 17.25 -3.01 13.11
N VAL A 287 16.17 -3.73 13.38
CA VAL A 287 15.12 -3.29 14.31
C VAL A 287 15.60 -3.36 15.75
N LYS A 288 16.40 -4.38 16.14
CA LYS A 288 16.98 -4.48 17.49
C LYS A 288 17.99 -3.37 17.80
N GLY A 289 18.68 -2.85 16.77
CA GLY A 289 19.60 -1.73 16.90
C GLY A 289 18.99 -0.33 16.71
N SER A 290 17.67 -0.21 16.51
CA SER A 290 16.93 1.06 16.35
C SER A 290 16.18 1.45 17.62
#